data_AF-A0A933TA25-F1
#
_entry.id   AF-A0A933TA25-F1
#
_cell.length_a   1.000
_cell.length_b   1.000
_cell.length_c   1.000
_cell.angle_alpha   90.00
_cell.angle_beta   90.00
_cell.angle_gamma   90.00
#
_symmetry.space_group_name_H-M   'P 1'
#
loop_
_entity.id
_entity.type
_entity.pdbx_description
1 polymer ?
#
loop_
_entity_poly.entity_id
_entity_poly.type
_entity_poly.pdbx_seq_one_letter_code
_entity_poly.pdbx_strand_id
1 'polypeptide(L)'
;MSDDQAHRAAGSLQSALEMLFSGTHDQEAFTRLLAAAESGDLQGQYLAGMLYALGKGTEKDLGKSLQWLTRAAEQGHPDAQYELSQRRASTN
;
A
#
# COMPACT_ATOMS: atom_id res chain seq x y z
N MET A 1 25.76 18.33 -16.42
CA MET A 1 25.80 17.07 -15.65
C MET A 1 25.96 17.43 -14.19
N SER A 2 24.86 17.76 -13.51
CA SER A 2 24.77 17.91 -12.06
C SER A 2 23.31 17.75 -11.69
N ASP A 3 23.10 16.99 -10.63
CA ASP A 3 21.89 16.39 -10.12
C ASP A 3 20.76 17.35 -9.71
N ASP A 4 19.60 16.74 -9.44
CA ASP A 4 18.75 17.09 -8.30
C ASP A 4 17.71 18.22 -8.41
N GLN A 5 16.84 18.21 -9.43
CA GLN A 5 15.59 19.00 -9.40
C GLN A 5 14.31 18.25 -9.78
N ALA A 6 14.27 16.92 -9.61
CA ALA A 6 13.02 16.15 -9.75
C ALA A 6 12.19 16.07 -8.44
N HIS A 7 12.69 16.60 -7.32
CA HIS A 7 12.05 16.46 -6.00
C HIS A 7 11.71 17.77 -5.26
N ARG A 8 11.81 18.94 -5.91
CA ARG A 8 11.49 20.25 -5.26
C ARG A 8 10.24 20.95 -5.79
N ALA A 9 9.14 20.22 -5.95
CA ALA A 9 7.83 20.86 -6.16
C ALA A 9 6.71 20.29 -5.26
N ALA A 10 7.06 19.83 -4.05
CA ALA A 10 6.09 19.48 -3.01
C ALA A 10 5.72 20.70 -2.14
N GLY A 11 5.32 21.81 -2.75
CA GLY A 11 5.12 23.07 -2.03
C GLY A 11 4.15 24.06 -2.66
N SER A 12 3.24 23.62 -3.54
CA SER A 12 2.19 24.49 -4.06
C SER A 12 0.81 23.91 -3.79
N LEU A 13 -0.11 24.75 -3.33
CA LEU A 13 -1.54 24.44 -3.18
C LEU A 13 -2.13 23.85 -4.47
N GLN A 14 -1.54 24.16 -5.63
CA GLN A 14 -1.90 23.60 -6.93
C GLN A 14 -1.63 22.09 -7.00
N SER A 15 -0.48 21.62 -6.51
CA SER A 15 -0.14 20.19 -6.46
C SER A 15 -1.08 19.43 -5.52
N ALA A 16 -1.41 20.01 -4.36
CA ALA A 16 -2.39 19.42 -3.43
C ALA A 16 -3.81 19.38 -4.02
N LEU A 17 -4.16 20.33 -4.90
CA LEU A 17 -5.46 20.38 -5.56
C LEU A 17 -5.54 19.39 -6.74
N GLU A 18 -4.50 19.28 -7.57
CA GLU A 18 -4.41 18.24 -8.60
C GLU A 18 -4.35 16.84 -7.97
N MET A 19 -3.81 16.76 -6.75
CA MET A 19 -3.83 15.55 -5.95
C MET A 19 -5.23 15.13 -5.45
N LEU A 20 -6.20 16.04 -5.43
CA LEU A 20 -7.57 15.74 -5.01
C LEU A 20 -8.49 15.41 -6.20
N PHE A 21 -8.15 15.84 -7.41
CA PHE A 21 -9.03 15.76 -8.58
C PHE A 21 -8.63 14.73 -9.65
N SER A 22 -7.39 14.24 -9.64
CA SER A 22 -6.97 13.16 -10.54
C SER A 22 -7.04 11.81 -9.82
N GLY A 23 -7.83 10.87 -10.35
CA GLY A 23 -7.91 9.47 -9.87
C GLY A 23 -6.59 8.66 -10.00
N THR A 24 -5.45 9.33 -10.13
CA THR A 24 -4.09 8.78 -10.17
C THR A 24 -3.50 8.53 -8.78
N HIS A 25 -4.14 9.05 -7.73
CA HIS A 25 -3.70 8.87 -6.34
C HIS A 25 -3.68 7.42 -5.93
N ASP A 26 -4.62 6.62 -6.42
CA ASP A 26 -4.69 5.22 -6.03
C ASP A 26 -3.45 4.45 -6.55
N GLN A 27 -2.97 4.74 -7.76
CA GLN A 27 -1.77 4.11 -8.32
C GLN A 27 -0.48 4.60 -7.65
N GLU A 28 -0.34 5.91 -7.42
CA GLU A 28 0.85 6.46 -6.78
C GLU A 28 0.93 6.10 -5.29
N ALA A 29 -0.21 6.12 -4.58
CA ALA A 29 -0.30 5.65 -3.20
C ALA A 29 0.05 4.16 -3.13
N PHE A 30 -0.41 3.36 -4.09
CA PHE A 30 -0.04 1.96 -4.20
C PHE A 30 1.47 1.77 -4.38
N THR A 31 2.10 2.50 -5.29
CA THR A 31 3.56 2.44 -5.48
C THR A 31 4.34 2.86 -4.23
N ARG A 32 3.90 3.93 -3.54
CA ARG A 32 4.54 4.37 -2.28
C ARG A 32 4.40 3.35 -1.16
N LEU A 33 3.22 2.73 -1.03
CA LEU A 33 2.97 1.70 -0.02
C LEU A 33 3.73 0.41 -0.34
N LEU A 34 3.88 0.04 -1.62
CA LEU A 34 4.76 -1.04 -2.03
C LEU A 34 6.23 -0.77 -1.67
N ALA A 35 6.73 0.43 -1.95
CA ALA A 35 8.10 0.78 -1.58
C ALA A 35 8.32 0.72 -0.06
N ALA A 36 7.35 1.18 0.74
CA ALA A 36 7.38 1.02 2.20
C ALA A 36 7.35 -0.46 2.62
N ALA A 37 6.47 -1.25 2.00
CA ALA A 37 6.34 -2.68 2.25
C ALA A 37 7.63 -3.46 1.96
N GLU A 38 8.31 -3.12 0.86
CA GLU A 38 9.61 -3.68 0.47
C GLU A 38 10.74 -3.25 1.41
N SER A 39 10.64 -2.04 1.97
CA SER A 39 11.57 -1.53 2.99
C SER A 39 11.43 -2.22 4.35
N GLY A 40 10.45 -3.13 4.50
CA GLY A 40 10.18 -3.85 5.74
C GLY A 40 9.19 -3.14 6.67
N ASP A 41 8.51 -2.08 6.20
CA ASP A 41 7.49 -1.42 6.99
C ASP A 41 6.24 -2.32 7.10
N LEU A 42 5.91 -2.69 8.34
CA LEU A 42 4.79 -3.60 8.62
C LEU A 42 3.45 -2.99 8.21
N GLN A 43 3.28 -1.68 8.45
CA GLN A 43 2.09 -0.93 8.07
C GLN A 43 1.94 -0.89 6.55
N GLY A 44 3.03 -0.62 5.83
CA GLY A 44 3.11 -0.63 4.37
C GLY A 44 2.74 -1.98 3.78
N GLN A 45 3.23 -3.08 4.34
CA GLN A 45 2.86 -4.44 3.90
C GLN A 45 1.37 -4.73 4.11
N TYR A 46 0.82 -4.35 5.27
CA TYR A 46 -0.61 -4.49 5.54
C TYR A 46 -1.46 -3.69 4.54
N LEU A 47 -1.12 -2.41 4.35
CA LEU A 47 -1.83 -1.50 3.45
C LEU A 47 -1.70 -1.92 1.98
N ALA A 48 -0.53 -2.37 1.53
CA ALA A 48 -0.35 -2.92 0.18
C ALA A 48 -1.25 -4.16 -0.02
N GLY A 49 -1.32 -5.03 0.99
CA GLY A 49 -2.25 -6.15 1.00
C GLY A 49 -3.71 -5.72 0.87
N MET A 50 -4.12 -4.67 1.59
CA MET A 50 -5.47 -4.10 1.47
C MET A 50 -5.75 -3.49 0.09
N LEU A 51 -4.79 -2.79 -0.50
CA LEU A 51 -4.96 -2.20 -1.84
C LEU A 51 -5.17 -3.27 -2.91
N TYR A 52 -4.43 -4.38 -2.84
CA TYR A 52 -4.67 -5.54 -3.69
C TYR A 52 -6.05 -6.17 -3.47
N ALA A 53 -6.56 -6.21 -2.23
CA ALA A 53 -7.91 -6.72 -1.95
C ALA A 53 -9.02 -5.81 -2.50
N LEU A 54 -8.77 -4.50 -2.48
CA LEU A 54 -9.70 -3.48 -2.95
C LEU A 54 -9.59 -3.24 -4.46
N GLY A 55 -8.48 -3.60 -5.10
CA GLY A 55 -8.19 -3.23 -6.49
C GLY A 55 -7.99 -1.73 -6.67
N LYS A 56 -7.43 -1.06 -5.65
CA LYS A 56 -7.14 0.38 -5.70
C LYS A 56 -5.71 0.59 -6.18
N GLY A 57 -5.56 1.25 -7.33
CA GLY A 57 -4.27 1.48 -7.96
C GLY A 57 -3.69 0.27 -8.70
N THR A 58 -4.38 -0.86 -8.66
CA THR A 58 -4.01 -2.10 -9.34
C THR A 58 -5.24 -2.97 -9.52
N GLU A 59 -5.15 -4.05 -10.31
CA GLU A 59 -6.23 -5.03 -10.37
C GLU A 59 -6.40 -5.75 -9.04
N LYS A 60 -7.65 -6.08 -8.71
CA LYS A 60 -7.97 -6.81 -7.49
C LYS A 60 -7.33 -8.20 -7.54
N ASP A 61 -6.38 -8.44 -6.63
CA ASP A 61 -5.65 -9.70 -6.50
C ASP A 61 -5.65 -10.15 -5.04
N LEU A 62 -6.61 -11.01 -4.71
CA LEU A 62 -6.72 -11.58 -3.36
C LEU A 62 -5.55 -12.50 -3.01
N GLY A 63 -4.87 -13.08 -4.00
CA GLY A 63 -3.70 -13.92 -3.79
C GLY A 63 -2.50 -13.09 -3.32
N LYS A 64 -2.19 -12.00 -4.03
CA LYS A 64 -1.14 -11.05 -3.61
C LYS A 64 -1.49 -10.34 -2.31
N SER A 65 -2.75 -9.98 -2.12
CA SER A 65 -3.23 -9.42 -0.86
C SER A 65 -2.88 -10.31 0.33
N LEU A 66 -3.20 -11.60 0.24
CA LEU A 66 -2.88 -12.59 1.27
C LEU A 66 -1.39 -12.75 1.48
N GLN A 67 -0.57 -12.73 0.43
CA GLN A 67 0.88 -12.84 0.55
C GLN A 67 1.46 -11.68 1.37
N TRP A 68 1.05 -10.44 1.06
CA TRP A 68 1.52 -9.25 1.79
C TRP A 68 1.01 -9.22 3.23
N LEU A 69 -0.25 -9.57 3.47
CA LEU A 69 -0.80 -9.70 4.83
C LEU A 69 -0.09 -10.80 5.62
N THR A 70 0.22 -11.94 4.99
CA THR A 70 0.98 -13.03 5.62
C THR A 70 2.37 -12.56 6.02
N ARG A 71 3.07 -11.86 5.14
CA ARG A 71 4.40 -11.31 5.42
C ARG A 71 4.38 -10.31 6.59
N ALA A 72 3.36 -9.45 6.65
CA ALA A 72 3.19 -8.52 7.77
C ALA A 72 2.89 -9.26 9.07
N ALA A 73 2.03 -10.29 9.02
CA ALA A 73 1.66 -11.09 10.17
C ALA A 73 2.84 -11.93 10.71
N GLU A 74 3.67 -12.48 9.83
CA GLU A 74 4.89 -13.23 10.17
C GLU A 74 5.91 -12.36 10.89
N GLN A 75 5.99 -11.07 10.55
CA GLN A 75 6.83 -10.10 11.25
C GLN A 75 6.18 -9.51 12.51
N GLY A 76 4.99 -9.97 12.88
CA GLY A 76 4.32 -9.58 14.13
C GLY A 76 3.33 -8.42 14.01
N HIS A 77 2.87 -8.06 12.81
CA HIS A 77 1.86 -7.01 12.65
C HIS A 77 0.50 -7.48 13.20
N PRO A 78 -0.04 -6.85 14.26
CA PRO A 78 -1.23 -7.33 14.96
C PRO A 78 -2.48 -7.32 14.07
N ASP A 79 -2.68 -6.28 13.25
CA ASP A 79 -3.86 -6.20 12.38
C ASP A 79 -3.81 -7.25 11.26
N ALA A 80 -2.61 -7.58 10.79
CA ALA A 80 -2.46 -8.58 9.74
C ALA A 80 -2.69 -9.99 10.30
N GLN A 81 -2.22 -10.25 11.52
CA GLN A 81 -2.52 -11.49 12.25
C GLN A 81 -4.01 -11.64 12.53
N TYR A 82 -4.69 -10.55 12.90
CA TYR A 82 -6.13 -10.54 13.12
C TYR A 82 -6.90 -10.86 11.83
N GLU A 83 -6.59 -10.19 10.72
CA GLU A 83 -7.21 -10.43 9.41
C GLU A 83 -7.02 -11.88 8.92
N LEU A 84 -5.81 -12.42 9.05
CA LEU A 84 -5.54 -13.82 8.68
C LEU A 84 -6.26 -14.81 9.60
N SER A 85 -6.35 -14.50 10.89
CA SER A 85 -7.09 -15.31 11.86
C SER A 85 -8.58 -15.34 11.52
N GLN A 86 -9.18 -14.19 11.20
CA GLN A 86 -10.59 -14.11 10.78
C GLN A 86 -10.86 -14.88 9.49
N ARG A 87 -9.97 -14.78 8.49
CA ARG A 87 -10.09 -15.55 7.25
C ARG A 87 -10.00 -17.06 7.48
N ARG A 88 -9.09 -17.52 8.33
CA ARG A 88 -8.96 -18.94 8.69
C ARG A 88 -10.17 -19.44 9.48
N ALA A 89 -10.65 -18.64 10.42
CA ALA A 89 -11.81 -18.96 11.24
C ALA A 89 -13.12 -19.05 10.43
N SER A 90 -13.24 -18.30 9.33
CA SER A 90 -14.42 -18.33 8.44
C SER A 90 -14.53 -19.60 7.58
N THR A 91 -13.55 -20.51 7.64
CA THR A 91 -13.48 -21.73 6.82
C THR A 91 -13.71 -23.02 7.63
N ASN A 92 -14.22 -22.91 8.86
CA ASN A 92 -14.48 -24.05 9.77
C ASN A 92 -15.95 -24.11 10.18
#